data_AF-A0A835WZG6-F1
#
_entry.id   AF-A0A835WZG6-F1
#
_cell.length_a   1.000
_cell.length_b   1.000
_cell.length_c   1.000
_cell.angle_alpha   90.00
_cell.angle_beta   90.00
_cell.angle_gamma   90.00
#
_symmetry.space_group_name_H-M   'P 1'
#
loop_
_entity.id
_entity.type
_entity.pdbx_description
1 polymer ?
#
loop_
_entity_poly.entity_id
_entity_poly.type
_entity_poly.pdbx_seq_one_letter_code
_entity_poly.pdbx_strand_id
1 'polypeptide(L)'
;MAKYVQSLKIPTYLESACFDSNKFKYVLPFIDFVKIELKTVDSDFVDSKHYPNLIENALDCLRHSITSKKITYIKIVVSSKTKEEPFKKLLSAIFKVASKEDLAGFIIQPTYGISEPSLENLLNLYDIVYPYYKNVRIIPQLQKLMGAR
;
A
#
# COMPACT_ATOMS: atom_id res chain seq x y z
N MET A 1 7.36 21.61 -7.33
CA MET A 1 8.04 21.31 -6.06
C MET A 1 8.97 20.09 -6.16
N ALA A 2 8.47 18.85 -6.30
CA ALA A 2 9.31 17.63 -6.31
C ALA A 2 10.48 17.68 -7.32
N LYS A 3 10.22 18.13 -8.56
CA LYS A 3 11.25 18.37 -9.58
C LYS A 3 12.40 19.27 -9.10
N TYR A 4 12.08 20.32 -8.33
CA TYR A 4 13.09 21.24 -7.80
C TYR A 4 13.89 20.59 -6.66
N VAL A 5 13.22 19.89 -5.74
CA VAL A 5 13.87 19.14 -4.64
C VAL A 5 14.86 18.10 -5.20
N GLN A 6 14.43 17.36 -6.23
CA GLN A 6 15.29 16.37 -6.90
C GLN A 6 16.50 17.03 -7.60
N SER A 7 16.35 18.25 -8.14
CA SER A 7 17.48 18.99 -8.72
C SER A 7 18.57 19.35 -7.71
N LEU A 8 18.20 19.44 -6.42
CA LEU A 8 19.12 19.61 -5.29
C LEU A 8 19.67 18.28 -4.76
N LYS A 9 19.37 17.15 -5.42
CA LYS A 9 19.72 15.78 -5.01
C LYS A 9 19.18 15.39 -3.64
N ILE A 10 18.11 16.04 -3.19
CA ILE A 10 17.44 15.70 -1.95
C ILE A 10 16.44 14.57 -2.24
N PRO A 11 16.49 13.45 -1.49
CA PRO A 11 15.60 12.32 -1.76
C PRO A 11 14.13 12.69 -1.57
N THR A 12 13.29 12.14 -2.45
CA THR A 12 11.86 12.43 -2.52
C THR A 12 11.04 11.17 -2.28
N TYR A 13 9.96 11.32 -1.52
CA TYR A 13 9.11 10.22 -1.08
C TYR A 13 7.65 10.51 -1.41
N LEU A 14 6.96 9.57 -2.03
CA LEU A 14 5.53 9.65 -2.35
C LEU A 14 4.74 8.58 -1.62
N GLU A 15 3.71 8.99 -0.89
CA GLU A 15 2.64 8.12 -0.39
C GLU A 15 1.40 8.33 -1.24
N SER A 16 0.85 7.26 -1.80
CA SER A 16 -0.32 7.38 -2.65
C SER A 16 -1.25 6.18 -2.53
N ALA A 17 -2.54 6.46 -2.38
CA ALA A 17 -3.61 5.48 -2.56
C ALA A 17 -3.83 5.13 -4.05
N CYS A 18 -3.10 5.77 -4.96
CA CYS A 18 -3.02 5.42 -6.38
C CYS A 18 -4.38 5.39 -7.08
N PHE A 19 -5.23 6.39 -6.79
CA PHE A 19 -6.57 6.52 -7.39
C PHE A 19 -6.55 6.76 -8.91
N ASP A 20 -5.48 7.37 -9.42
CA ASP A 20 -5.31 7.71 -10.84
C ASP A 20 -3.87 7.39 -11.27
N SER A 21 -3.71 6.31 -12.04
CA SER A 21 -2.39 5.82 -12.46
C SER A 21 -1.70 6.74 -13.48
N ASN A 22 -2.49 7.49 -14.26
CA ASN A 22 -1.95 8.44 -15.24
C ASN A 22 -1.31 9.65 -14.54
N LYS A 23 -1.99 10.21 -13.53
CA LYS A 23 -1.41 11.29 -12.70
C LYS A 23 -0.21 10.80 -11.91
N PHE A 24 -0.26 9.58 -11.39
CA PHE A 24 0.88 8.95 -10.72
C PHE A 24 2.11 8.87 -11.65
N LYS A 25 1.92 8.40 -12.89
CA LYS A 25 2.99 8.31 -13.89
C LYS A 25 3.61 9.68 -14.22
N TYR A 26 2.82 10.75 -14.21
CA TYR A 26 3.32 12.10 -14.45
C TYR A 26 4.27 12.59 -13.35
N VAL A 27 4.01 12.26 -12.09
CA VAL A 27 4.85 12.70 -10.95
C VAL A 27 6.06 11.79 -10.72
N LEU A 28 5.96 10.52 -11.10
CA LEU A 28 6.94 9.47 -10.82
C LEU A 28 8.40 9.78 -11.20
N PRO A 29 8.72 10.49 -12.30
CA PRO A 29 10.10 10.83 -12.63
C PRO A 29 10.81 11.62 -11.52
N PHE A 30 10.07 12.38 -10.73
CA PHE A 30 10.58 13.28 -9.68
C PHE A 30 10.52 12.68 -8.28
N ILE A 31 10.29 11.37 -8.17
CA ILE A 31 10.14 10.63 -6.91
C ILE A 31 11.19 9.51 -6.85
N ASP A 32 11.84 9.32 -5.69
CA ASP A 32 12.84 8.27 -5.48
C ASP A 32 12.24 7.04 -4.78
N PHE A 33 11.42 7.30 -3.76
CA PHE A 33 10.74 6.29 -2.96
C PHE A 33 9.23 6.38 -3.13
N VAL A 34 8.58 5.24 -3.33
CA VAL A 34 7.14 5.17 -3.53
C VAL A 34 6.55 4.20 -2.51
N LYS A 35 5.55 4.64 -1.76
CA LYS A 35 4.69 3.76 -0.97
C LYS A 35 3.29 3.75 -1.55
N ILE A 36 2.91 2.59 -2.07
CA ILE A 36 1.60 2.35 -2.67
C ILE A 36 0.70 1.76 -1.61
N GLU A 37 -0.39 2.48 -1.33
CA GLU A 37 -1.43 1.98 -0.44
C GLU A 37 -2.51 1.26 -1.26
N LEU A 38 -2.57 -0.06 -1.13
CA LEU A 38 -3.68 -0.85 -1.67
C LEU A 38 -4.77 -0.95 -0.61
N LYS A 39 -5.99 -0.56 -1.01
CA LYS A 39 -7.16 -0.57 -0.13
C LYS A 39 -7.76 -1.98 -0.09
N THR A 40 -8.20 -2.43 1.07
CA THR A 40 -9.03 -3.63 1.16
C THR A 40 -10.48 -3.31 0.78
N VAL A 41 -11.24 -4.32 0.37
CA VAL A 41 -12.65 -4.14 -0.04
C VAL A 41 -13.54 -3.64 1.11
N ASP A 42 -13.17 -3.96 2.35
CA ASP A 42 -13.86 -3.53 3.56
C ASP A 42 -13.49 -2.12 4.04
N SER A 43 -12.61 -1.41 3.31
CA SER A 43 -12.15 -0.07 3.69
C SER A 43 -13.20 1.03 3.48
N ASP A 44 -14.30 0.74 2.77
CA ASP A 44 -15.36 1.69 2.40
C ASP A 44 -14.82 2.97 1.70
N PHE A 45 -13.62 2.92 1.12
CA PHE A 45 -12.98 4.06 0.45
C PHE A 45 -13.69 4.45 -0.85
N VAL A 46 -14.25 3.46 -1.54
CA VAL A 46 -15.17 3.58 -2.67
C VAL A 46 -16.24 2.51 -2.53
N ASP A 47 -17.37 2.67 -3.21
CA ASP A 47 -18.38 1.61 -3.24
C ASP A 47 -17.85 0.35 -3.95
N SER A 48 -18.57 -0.76 -3.75
CA SER A 48 -18.20 -2.08 -4.30
C SER A 48 -18.17 -2.12 -5.83
N LYS A 49 -18.92 -1.24 -6.51
CA LYS A 49 -18.94 -1.14 -7.97
C LYS A 49 -17.65 -0.52 -8.50
N HIS A 50 -17.09 0.45 -7.79
CA HIS A 50 -15.87 1.16 -8.20
C HIS A 50 -14.58 0.55 -7.62
N TYR A 51 -14.68 -0.32 -6.62
CA TYR A 51 -13.52 -0.99 -6.02
C TYR A 51 -12.60 -1.73 -7.02
N PRO A 52 -13.10 -2.48 -8.03
CA PRO A 52 -12.24 -3.11 -9.02
C PRO A 52 -11.34 -2.11 -9.76
N ASN A 53 -11.89 -0.98 -10.17
CA ASN A 53 -11.14 0.08 -10.86
C ASN A 53 -10.11 0.74 -9.93
N LEU A 54 -10.42 0.92 -8.64
CA LEU A 54 -9.45 1.42 -7.67
C LEU A 54 -8.24 0.48 -7.55
N ILE A 55 -8.48 -0.83 -7.48
CA ILE A 55 -7.41 -1.82 -7.38
C ILE A 55 -6.61 -1.90 -8.67
N GLU A 56 -7.25 -1.85 -9.83
CA GLU A 56 -6.56 -1.79 -11.12
C GLU A 56 -5.62 -0.57 -11.21
N ASN A 57 -6.10 0.62 -10.85
CA ASN A 57 -5.27 1.83 -10.81
C ASN A 57 -4.08 1.69 -9.84
N ALA A 58 -4.29 1.10 -8.66
CA ALA A 58 -3.21 0.85 -7.70
C ALA A 58 -2.16 -0.14 -8.21
N LEU A 59 -2.61 -1.22 -8.88
CA LEU A 59 -1.72 -2.20 -9.51
C LEU A 59 -0.95 -1.61 -10.70
N ASP A 60 -1.55 -0.71 -11.46
CA ASP A 60 -0.87 0.03 -12.53
C ASP A 60 0.21 0.97 -11.98
N CYS A 61 -0.08 1.67 -10.88
CA CYS A 61 0.93 2.47 -10.18
C CYS A 61 2.09 1.60 -9.69
N LEU A 62 1.79 0.40 -9.16
CA LEU A 62 2.81 -0.56 -8.75
C LEU A 62 3.69 -0.97 -9.93
N ARG A 63 3.08 -1.33 -11.06
CA ARG A 63 3.81 -1.68 -12.29
C ARG A 63 4.69 -0.53 -12.77
N HIS A 64 4.18 0.70 -12.76
CA HIS A 64 4.93 1.89 -13.16
C HIS A 64 6.11 2.17 -12.24
N SER A 65 5.92 2.04 -10.92
CA SER A 65 6.96 2.23 -9.91
C SER A 65 8.12 1.25 -10.10
N ILE A 66 7.79 -0.03 -10.27
CA ILE A 66 8.76 -1.12 -10.48
C ILE A 66 9.49 -0.94 -11.81
N THR A 67 8.76 -0.70 -12.89
CA THR A 67 9.35 -0.52 -14.24
C THR A 67 10.28 0.70 -14.28
N SER A 68 9.95 1.74 -13.52
CA SER A 68 10.79 2.95 -13.38
C SER A 68 11.90 2.82 -12.34
N LYS A 69 12.12 1.60 -11.82
CA LYS A 69 13.17 1.24 -10.84
C LYS A 69 13.14 2.10 -9.57
N LYS A 70 11.96 2.47 -9.10
CA LYS A 70 11.80 3.22 -7.85
C LYS A 70 11.87 2.28 -6.65
N ILE A 71 12.37 2.80 -5.53
CA ILE A 71 12.36 2.05 -4.27
C ILE A 71 10.90 1.97 -3.80
N THR A 72 10.30 0.79 -3.96
CA THR A 72 8.86 0.62 -3.86
C THR A 72 8.46 -0.12 -2.59
N TYR A 73 7.49 0.42 -1.87
CA TYR A 73 6.87 -0.18 -0.69
C TYR A 73 5.40 -0.42 -0.96
N ILE A 74 4.89 -1.51 -0.39
CA ILE A 74 3.46 -1.76 -0.32
C ILE A 74 2.98 -1.46 1.10
N LYS A 75 1.81 -0.83 1.20
CA LYS A 75 1.07 -0.65 2.44
C LYS A 75 -0.36 -1.14 2.22
N ILE A 76 -0.87 -1.90 3.18
CA ILE A 76 -2.29 -2.23 3.26
C ILE A 76 -2.78 -1.86 4.65
N VAL A 77 -3.86 -1.08 4.69
CA VAL A 77 -4.56 -0.79 5.95
C VAL A 77 -5.58 -1.90 6.19
N VAL A 78 -5.56 -2.50 7.38
CA VAL A 78 -6.44 -3.62 7.75
C VAL A 78 -7.27 -3.26 8.97
N SER A 79 -8.48 -3.80 9.05
CA SER A 79 -9.46 -3.55 10.10
C SER A 79 -10.02 -4.85 10.66
N SER A 80 -10.82 -4.80 11.72
CA SER A 80 -11.58 -5.96 12.20
C SER A 80 -12.57 -6.51 11.18
N LYS A 81 -12.89 -5.76 10.12
CA LYS A 81 -13.74 -6.21 9.01
C LYS A 81 -12.94 -6.93 7.91
N THR A 82 -11.61 -6.86 7.92
CA THR A 82 -10.76 -7.43 6.88
C THR A 82 -10.81 -8.96 6.97
N LYS A 83 -11.39 -9.57 5.93
CA LYS A 83 -11.57 -11.03 5.81
C LYS A 83 -10.42 -11.65 5.04
N GLU A 84 -10.07 -12.89 5.38
CA GLU A 84 -8.96 -13.62 4.75
C GLU A 84 -9.10 -13.75 3.24
N GLU A 85 -10.25 -14.23 2.75
CA GLU A 85 -10.40 -14.56 1.33
C GLU A 85 -10.26 -13.35 0.40
N PRO A 86 -10.93 -12.20 0.65
CA PRO A 86 -10.65 -10.96 -0.08
C PRO A 86 -9.19 -10.50 0.03
N PHE A 87 -8.57 -10.67 1.19
CA PHE A 87 -7.18 -10.27 1.42
C PHE A 87 -6.20 -11.15 0.62
N LYS A 88 -6.37 -12.47 0.62
CA LYS A 88 -5.61 -13.42 -0.22
C LYS A 88 -5.75 -13.08 -1.72
N LYS A 89 -6.95 -12.72 -2.17
CA LYS A 89 -7.19 -12.29 -3.56
C LYS A 89 -6.41 -11.01 -3.90
N LEU A 90 -6.39 -10.04 -2.99
CA LEU A 90 -5.60 -8.81 -3.16
C LEU A 90 -4.10 -9.12 -3.25
N LEU A 91 -3.58 -9.99 -2.38
CA LEU A 91 -2.17 -10.41 -2.44
C LEU A 91 -1.84 -11.14 -3.74
N SER A 92 -2.70 -12.06 -4.18
CA SER A 92 -2.52 -12.74 -5.46
C SER A 92 -2.45 -11.73 -6.62
N ALA A 93 -3.27 -10.67 -6.60
CA ALA A 93 -3.21 -9.63 -7.62
C ALA A 93 -1.92 -8.80 -7.55
N ILE A 94 -1.46 -8.44 -6.34
CA ILE A 94 -0.19 -7.74 -6.13
C ILE A 94 0.99 -8.55 -6.67
N PHE A 95 1.11 -9.82 -6.28
CA PHE A 95 2.26 -10.65 -6.61
C PHE A 95 2.19 -11.27 -8.02
N LYS A 96 1.12 -11.01 -8.78
CA LYS A 96 1.11 -11.17 -10.24
C LYS A 96 1.82 -10.02 -10.96
N VAL A 97 1.96 -8.86 -10.30
CA VAL A 97 2.58 -7.65 -10.87
C VAL A 97 3.99 -7.44 -10.34
N ALA A 98 4.24 -7.80 -9.09
CA ALA A 98 5.52 -7.62 -8.41
C ALA A 98 6.11 -8.94 -7.92
N SER A 99 7.42 -9.11 -8.07
CA SER A 99 8.19 -10.11 -7.33
C SER A 99 8.59 -9.58 -5.94
N LYS A 100 9.08 -10.45 -5.06
CA LYS A 100 9.57 -10.02 -3.74
C LYS A 100 10.82 -9.13 -3.86
N GLU A 101 11.64 -9.32 -4.90
CA GLU A 101 12.84 -8.53 -5.17
C GLU A 101 12.52 -7.09 -5.62
N ASP A 102 11.33 -6.86 -6.17
CA ASP A 102 10.89 -5.54 -6.61
C ASP A 102 10.51 -4.61 -5.44
N LEU A 103 10.35 -5.16 -4.23
CA LEU A 103 9.79 -4.47 -3.08
C LEU A 103 10.82 -4.27 -1.95
N ALA A 104 10.99 -3.02 -1.54
CA ALA A 104 11.78 -2.64 -0.36
C ALA A 104 11.05 -2.88 0.97
N GLY A 105 9.74 -3.10 0.92
CA GLY A 105 8.97 -3.45 2.10
C GLY A 105 7.50 -3.72 1.84
N PHE A 106 6.91 -4.49 2.75
CA PHE A 106 5.48 -4.73 2.83
C PHE A 106 5.00 -4.33 4.22
N ILE A 107 4.00 -3.45 4.28
CA ILE A 107 3.49 -2.88 5.52
C ILE A 107 2.02 -3.30 5.69
N ILE A 108 1.72 -3.91 6.83
CA ILE A 108 0.35 -4.06 7.33
C ILE A 108 0.15 -2.98 8.38
N GLN A 109 -0.84 -2.12 8.18
CA GLN A 109 -1.15 -1.04 9.12
C GLN A 109 -2.55 -1.27 9.69
N PRO A 110 -2.71 -1.68 10.95
CA PRO A 110 -4.04 -1.77 11.56
C PRO A 110 -4.70 -0.39 11.63
N THR A 111 -6.02 -0.35 11.51
CA THR A 111 -6.84 0.78 11.98
C THR A 111 -6.68 0.94 13.50
N TYR A 112 -6.95 2.14 14.00
CA TYR A 112 -6.88 2.46 15.42
C TYR A 112 -8.21 3.03 15.91
N GLY A 113 -8.67 2.55 17.07
CA GLY A 113 -9.89 2.99 17.74
C GLY A 113 -11.18 2.45 17.11
N ILE A 114 -11.46 2.83 15.85
CA ILE A 114 -12.65 2.35 15.13
C ILE A 114 -12.28 1.14 14.27
N SER A 115 -13.02 0.05 14.48
CA SER A 115 -12.83 -1.21 13.76
C SER A 115 -11.38 -1.70 13.81
N GLU A 116 -10.70 -1.51 14.93
CA GLU A 116 -9.34 -2.02 15.15
C GLU A 116 -9.36 -3.55 15.15
N PRO A 117 -8.47 -4.22 14.39
CA PRO A 117 -8.42 -5.69 14.36
C PRO A 117 -7.96 -6.24 15.71
N SER A 118 -8.44 -7.43 16.07
CA SER A 118 -7.85 -8.17 17.19
C SER A 118 -6.41 -8.57 16.87
N LEU A 119 -5.60 -8.82 17.91
CA LEU A 119 -4.24 -9.33 17.72
C LEU A 119 -4.23 -10.63 16.91
N GLU A 120 -5.14 -11.55 17.20
CA GLU A 120 -5.30 -12.81 16.47
C GLU A 120 -5.58 -12.57 14.98
N ASN A 121 -6.52 -11.67 14.66
CA ASN A 121 -6.81 -11.32 13.27
C ASN A 121 -5.59 -10.69 12.57
N LEU A 122 -4.86 -9.81 13.26
CA LEU A 122 -3.67 -9.16 12.72
C LEU A 122 -2.52 -10.16 12.45
N LEU A 123 -2.28 -11.10 13.36
CA LEU A 123 -1.28 -12.16 13.19
C LEU A 123 -1.66 -13.11 12.06
N ASN A 124 -2.93 -13.47 11.96
CA ASN A 124 -3.43 -14.28 10.84
C ASN A 124 -3.23 -13.57 9.49
N LEU A 125 -3.54 -12.28 9.40
CA LEU A 125 -3.27 -11.48 8.19
C LEU A 125 -1.77 -11.40 7.87
N TYR A 126 -0.91 -11.31 8.89
CA TYR A 126 0.54 -11.38 8.72
C TYR A 126 0.98 -12.72 8.12
N ASP A 127 0.50 -13.84 8.66
CA ASP A 127 0.83 -15.20 8.21
C ASP A 127 0.38 -15.45 6.77
N ILE A 128 -0.68 -14.79 6.32
CA ILE A 128 -1.15 -14.83 4.92
C ILE A 128 -0.17 -14.09 3.97
N VAL A 129 0.48 -13.00 4.41
CA VAL A 129 1.44 -12.26 3.58
C VAL A 129 2.81 -12.93 3.55
N TYR A 130 3.23 -13.51 4.68
CA TYR A 130 4.59 -14.03 4.87
C TYR A 130 5.11 -14.97 3.77
N PRO A 131 4.31 -15.89 3.19
CA PRO A 131 4.73 -16.74 2.07
C PRO A 131 5.13 -15.96 0.82
N TYR A 132 4.53 -14.79 0.58
CA TYR A 132 4.83 -13.94 -0.56
C TYR A 132 6.00 -12.98 -0.28
N TYR A 133 6.10 -12.47 0.95
CA TYR A 133 7.13 -11.51 1.34
C TYR A 133 7.50 -11.69 2.81
N LYS A 134 8.75 -12.06 3.11
CA LYS A 134 9.18 -12.41 4.48
C LYS A 134 9.32 -11.20 5.42
N ASN A 135 9.70 -10.03 4.89
CA ASN A 135 10.02 -8.85 5.70
C ASN A 135 8.79 -7.94 5.92
N VAL A 136 7.66 -8.55 6.29
CA VAL A 136 6.41 -7.81 6.58
C VAL A 136 6.59 -6.98 7.84
N ARG A 137 6.15 -5.73 7.81
CA ARG A 137 6.19 -4.82 8.97
C ARG A 137 4.77 -4.50 9.39
N ILE A 138 4.46 -4.73 10.66
CA ILE A 138 3.23 -4.24 11.28
C ILE A 138 3.53 -2.85 11.85
N ILE A 139 2.86 -1.81 11.34
CA ILE A 139 3.10 -0.42 11.75
C ILE A 139 1.80 0.17 12.33
N PRO A 140 1.74 0.51 13.63
CA PRO A 140 0.54 1.12 14.22
C PRO A 140 0.33 2.57 13.76
N GLN A 141 -0.90 3.07 13.85
CA GLN A 141 -1.24 4.47 13.53
C GLN A 141 -0.86 5.43 14.66
N LEU A 142 0.45 5.67 14.84
CA LEU A 142 0.98 6.51 15.92
C LEU A 142 0.38 7.92 15.96
N GLN A 143 0.08 8.53 14.82
CA GLN A 143 -0.54 9.86 14.79
C GLN A 143 -1.90 9.90 15.51
N LYS A 144 -2.70 8.84 15.39
CA LYS A 144 -3.98 8.74 16.08
C LYS A 144 -3.82 8.41 17.56
N LEU A 145 -2.80 7.62 17.91
CA LEU A 145 -2.40 7.39 19.30
C LEU A 145 -2.00 8.70 20.00
N MET A 146 -1.35 9.61 19.28
CA MET A 146 -0.94 10.92 19.79
C MET A 146 -2.04 11.98 19.73
N GLY A 147 -3.28 11.61 19.40
CA GLY A 147 -4.43 12.52 19.40
C GLY A 147 -4.52 13.47 18.20
N ALA A 148 -3.67 13.30 17.18
CA ALA A 148 -3.86 13.99 15.91
C ALA A 148 -5.08 13.38 15.20
N ARG A 149 -6.10 14.23 14.97
CA ARG A 149 -7.32 13.87 14.25
C ARG A 149 -7.17 14.15 12.76
#